data_AF-A0A3G8Y8F4-F1
#
_entry.id   AF-A0A3G8Y8F4-F1
#
_cell.length_a   1.000
_cell.length_b   1.000
_cell.length_c   1.000
_cell.angle_alpha   90.00
_cell.angle_beta   90.00
_cell.angle_gamma   90.00
#
_symmetry.space_group_name_H-M   'P 1'
#
loop_
_entity.id
_entity.type
_entity.pdbx_description
1 polymer ?
#
loop_
_entity_poly.entity_id
_entity_poly.type
_entity_poly.pdbx_seq_one_letter_code
_entity_poly.pdbx_strand_id
1 'polypeptide(L)'
;MLNPETFEKLLLKYSETITCVIFMGGEWSCLELLILINIVKEFSLKVALYTGLNEKQIQRKYPELLNILDFIKTGKWISSLGGLDKLKTNQILKDLRSGEILNKYFLH
;
A
#
# COMPACT_ATOMS: atom_id res chain seq x y z
N MET A 1 1.07 18.69 1.32
CA MET A 1 1.05 17.45 2.13
C MET A 1 -0.36 17.25 2.64
N LEU A 2 -0.87 16.01 2.69
CA LEU A 2 -2.25 15.76 3.13
C LEU A 2 -2.37 16.08 4.63
N ASN A 3 -3.25 17.02 4.98
CA ASN A 3 -3.53 17.36 6.37
C ASN A 3 -4.31 16.20 7.03
N PRO A 4 -3.88 15.68 8.21
CA PRO A 4 -4.59 14.66 8.97
C PRO A 4 -6.09 14.93 9.19
N GLU A 5 -6.47 16.16 9.54
CA GLU A 5 -7.87 16.52 9.80
C GLU A 5 -8.73 16.45 8.53
N THR A 6 -8.17 16.89 7.40
CA THR A 6 -8.87 16.79 6.11
C THR A 6 -9.00 15.33 5.68
N PHE A 7 -7.97 14.52 5.96
CA PHE A 7 -7.99 13.10 5.66
C PHE A 7 -9.03 12.34 6.49
N GLU A 8 -9.09 12.60 7.79
CA GLU A 8 -10.10 12.03 8.69
C GLU A 8 -11.52 12.36 8.24
N LYS A 9 -11.79 13.61 7.84
CA LYS A 9 -13.08 14.02 7.26
C LYS A 9 -13.43 13.23 5.99
N LEU A 10 -12.44 12.92 5.15
CA LEU A 10 -12.66 12.09 3.96
C LEU A 10 -12.97 10.64 4.34
N LEU A 11 -12.25 10.06 5.31
CA LEU A 11 -12.52 8.70 5.78
C LEU A 11 -13.92 8.60 6.38
N LEU A 12 -14.33 9.56 7.21
CA LEU A 12 -15.67 9.61 7.77
C LEU A 12 -16.75 9.71 6.68
N LYS A 13 -16.51 10.53 5.65
CA LYS A 13 -17.45 10.67 4.52
C LYS A 13 -17.69 9.35 3.79
N TYR A 14 -16.67 8.50 3.69
CA TYR A 14 -16.71 7.28 2.89
C TYR A 14 -16.73 5.98 3.71
N SER A 15 -16.79 6.05 5.05
CA SER A 15 -16.61 4.90 5.96
C SER A 15 -17.50 3.71 5.61
N GLU A 16 -18.73 3.96 5.18
CA GLU A 16 -19.72 2.93 4.83
C GLU A 16 -19.53 2.34 3.42
N THR A 17 -18.61 2.87 2.61
CA THR A 17 -18.47 2.55 1.18
C THR A 17 -17.10 2.02 0.80
N ILE A 18 -16.09 2.20 1.65
CA ILE A 18 -14.73 1.74 1.41
C ILE A 18 -14.34 0.69 2.45
N THR A 19 -13.45 -0.21 2.05
CA THR A 19 -12.89 -1.23 2.96
C THR A 19 -11.36 -1.17 3.04
N CYS A 20 -10.74 -0.35 2.20
CA CYS A 20 -9.30 -0.25 2.06
C CYS A 20 -8.90 1.15 1.60
N VAL A 21 -7.81 1.68 2.17
CA VAL A 21 -7.14 2.89 1.69
C VAL A 21 -5.78 2.51 1.12
N ILE A 22 -5.48 3.05 -0.06
CA ILE A 22 -4.22 2.80 -0.76
C ILE A 22 -3.38 4.08 -0.76
N PHE A 23 -2.16 3.98 -0.24
CA PHE A 23 -1.14 5.02 -0.39
C PHE A 23 -0.27 4.70 -1.61
N MET A 24 -0.20 5.61 -2.58
CA MET A 24 0.58 5.44 -3.81
C MET A 24 1.99 6.01 -3.66
N GLY A 25 2.72 5.53 -2.65
CA GLY A 25 4.03 6.04 -2.22
C GLY A 25 3.91 6.82 -0.91
N GLY A 26 4.91 7.66 -0.64
CA GLY A 26 4.98 8.47 0.58
C GLY A 26 5.92 7.91 1.64
N GLU A 27 6.50 6.73 1.42
CA GLU A 27 7.43 6.06 2.34
C GLU A 27 8.72 6.85 2.57
N TRP A 28 9.09 7.75 1.65
CA TRP A 28 10.20 8.69 1.85
C TRP A 28 9.96 9.64 3.03
N SER A 29 8.70 9.88 3.40
CA SER A 29 8.29 10.60 4.60
C SER A 29 7.60 9.64 5.57
N CYS A 30 8.35 8.65 6.05
CA CYS A 30 7.79 7.52 6.79
C CYS A 30 6.97 7.94 8.01
N LEU A 31 7.45 8.90 8.82
CA LEU A 31 6.72 9.38 10.00
C LEU A 31 5.33 9.94 9.67
N GLU A 32 5.21 10.73 8.61
CA GLU A 32 3.93 11.29 8.17
C GLU A 32 3.01 10.20 7.63
N LEU A 33 3.56 9.26 6.86
CA LEU A 33 2.81 8.12 6.36
C LEU A 33 2.28 7.26 7.52
N LEU A 34 3.08 7.00 8.56
CA LEU A 34 2.66 6.27 9.75
C LEU A 34 1.48 6.95 10.47
N ILE A 35 1.52 8.29 10.60
CA ILE A 35 0.41 9.06 11.18
C ILE A 35 -0.87 8.83 10.39
N LEU A 36 -0.80 8.95 9.06
CA LEU A 36 -1.98 8.74 8.21
C LEU A 36 -2.48 7.29 8.26
N ILE A 37 -1.57 6.31 8.25
CA ILE A 37 -1.94 4.89 8.36
C ILE A 37 -2.67 4.60 9.67
N ASN A 38 -2.19 5.16 10.79
CA ASN A 38 -2.85 4.98 12.09
C ASN A 38 -4.28 5.51 12.08
N ILE A 39 -4.53 6.68 11.48
CA ILE A 39 -5.89 7.21 11.30
C ILE A 39 -6.74 6.21 10.51
N VAL A 40 -6.24 5.65 9.41
CA VAL A 40 -7.02 4.63 8.65
C VAL A 40 -7.38 3.41 9.52
N LYS A 41 -6.47 2.97 10.38
CA LYS A 41 -6.69 1.82 11.27
C LYS A 41 -7.73 2.09 12.36
N GLU A 42 -7.84 3.33 12.84
CA GLU A 42 -8.90 3.73 13.78
C GLU A 42 -10.30 3.56 13.18
N PHE A 43 -10.42 3.71 11.85
CA PHE A 43 -11.66 3.45 11.10
C PHE A 43 -11.86 1.97 10.74
N SER A 44 -11.02 1.05 11.26
CA SER A 44 -11.06 -0.39 10.97
C SER A 44 -10.93 -0.72 9.48
N LEU A 45 -10.33 0.17 8.69
CA LEU A 45 -10.10 -0.02 7.26
C LEU A 45 -8.77 -0.74 7.01
N LYS A 46 -8.72 -1.50 5.91
CA LYS A 46 -7.46 -2.11 5.43
C LYS A 46 -6.55 -1.04 4.86
N VAL A 47 -5.25 -1.29 4.89
CA VAL A 47 -4.26 -0.35 4.39
C VAL A 47 -3.32 -1.02 3.40
N ALA A 48 -3.11 -0.38 2.26
CA ALA A 48 -2.14 -0.82 1.26
C ALA A 48 -1.11 0.28 0.94
N LEU A 49 0.12 -0.12 0.66
CA LEU A 49 1.16 0.77 0.10
C LEU A 49 1.58 0.28 -1.28
N TYR A 50 1.57 1.17 -2.26
CA TYR A 50 2.11 0.93 -3.59
C TYR A 50 3.42 1.71 -3.73
N THR A 51 4.53 1.00 -3.87
CA THR A 51 5.88 1.56 -3.89
C THR A 51 6.69 1.03 -5.07
N GLY A 52 7.61 1.86 -5.58
CA GLY A 52 8.60 1.44 -6.57
C GLY A 52 9.76 0.63 -5.97
N LEU A 53 9.87 0.56 -4.65
CA LEU A 53 10.86 -0.24 -3.94
C LEU A 53 10.47 -1.72 -3.98
N ASN A 54 11.48 -2.59 -3.84
CA ASN A 54 11.24 -4.02 -3.59
C ASN A 54 11.12 -4.31 -2.09
N GLU A 55 10.58 -5.47 -1.74
CA GLU A 55 10.32 -5.87 -0.35
C GLU A 55 11.59 -5.83 0.52
N LYS A 56 12.76 -6.24 0.01
CA LYS A 56 14.03 -6.17 0.74
C LYS A 56 14.45 -4.73 1.05
N GLN A 57 14.20 -3.80 0.13
CA GLN A 57 14.47 -2.38 0.34
C GLN A 57 13.55 -1.80 1.41
N ILE A 58 12.27 -2.14 1.40
CA ILE A 58 11.30 -1.74 2.43
C ILE A 58 11.72 -2.32 3.79
N GLN A 59 11.99 -3.63 3.87
CA GLN A 59 12.43 -4.29 5.10
C GLN A 59 13.66 -3.63 5.73
N ARG A 60 14.60 -3.13 4.89
CA ARG A 60 15.81 -2.47 5.38
C ARG A 60 15.60 -1.01 5.78
N LYS A 61 14.76 -0.27 5.06
CA LYS A 61 14.62 1.18 5.23
C LYS A 61 13.44 1.59 6.10
N TYR A 62 12.34 0.85 6.01
CA TYR A 62 11.04 1.14 6.62
C TYR A 62 10.37 -0.15 7.13
N PRO A 63 11.05 -0.98 7.94
CA PRO A 63 10.51 -2.25 8.43
C PRO A 63 9.16 -2.11 9.14
N GLU A 64 8.93 -0.98 9.82
CA GLU A 64 7.69 -0.65 10.52
C GLU A 64 6.46 -0.64 9.62
N LEU A 65 6.61 -0.28 8.34
CA LEU A 65 5.50 -0.30 7.37
C LEU A 65 5.00 -1.72 7.14
N LEU A 66 5.89 -2.72 7.13
CA LEU A 66 5.50 -4.12 6.90
C LEU A 66 4.68 -4.69 8.06
N ASN A 67 4.79 -4.12 9.26
CA ASN A 67 4.05 -4.58 10.44
C ASN A 67 2.62 -4.04 10.52
N ILE A 68 2.33 -2.93 9.84
CA ILE A 68 1.05 -2.21 9.97
C ILE A 68 0.19 -2.30 8.70
N LEU A 69 0.80 -2.54 7.55
CA LEU A 69 0.10 -2.66 6.27
C LEU A 69 -0.62 -4.03 6.16
N ASP A 70 -1.79 -4.04 5.54
CA ASP A 70 -2.46 -5.30 5.14
C ASP A 70 -1.92 -5.80 3.80
N PHE A 71 -1.64 -4.88 2.88
CA PHE A 71 -1.15 -5.19 1.54
C PHE A 71 0.04 -4.33 1.15
N ILE A 72 0.92 -4.88 0.33
CA ILE A 72 1.96 -4.09 -0.32
C ILE A 72 2.07 -4.46 -1.80
N LYS A 73 2.11 -3.44 -2.66
CA LYS A 73 2.53 -3.58 -4.05
C LYS A 73 3.94 -3.04 -4.19
N THR A 74 4.87 -3.90 -4.59
CA THR A 74 6.28 -3.55 -4.76
C THR A 74 6.68 -3.58 -6.24
N GLY A 75 7.80 -2.92 -6.55
CA GLY A 75 8.43 -2.95 -7.86
C GLY A 75 8.19 -1.67 -8.68
N LYS A 76 9.29 -1.02 -9.08
CA LYS A 76 9.26 0.14 -9.97
C LYS A 76 8.57 -0.16 -11.30
N TRP A 77 7.97 0.86 -11.90
CA TRP A 77 7.43 0.74 -13.25
C TRP A 77 8.55 0.51 -14.27
N ILE A 78 8.43 -0.55 -15.08
CA ILE A 78 9.31 -0.85 -16.20
C ILE A 78 8.43 -1.08 -17.43
N SER A 79 8.46 -0.15 -18.38
CA SER A 79 7.59 -0.16 -19.57
C SER A 79 7.64 -1.48 -20.34
N SER A 80 8.83 -2.07 -20.51
CA SER A 80 9.02 -3.32 -21.23
C SER A 80 8.43 -4.56 -20.52
N LEU A 81 8.15 -4.48 -19.22
CA LEU A 81 7.58 -5.57 -18.42
C LEU A 81 6.08 -5.40 -18.16
N GLY A 82 5.57 -4.16 -18.15
CA GLY A 82 4.15 -3.86 -17.95
C GLY A 82 3.68 -4.00 -16.50
N GLY A 83 2.35 -3.95 -16.30
CA GLY A 83 1.70 -3.97 -14.99
C GLY A 83 1.40 -5.36 -14.46
N LEU A 84 0.63 -5.44 -13.37
CA LEU A 84 0.24 -6.70 -12.71
C LEU A 84 -0.54 -7.66 -13.65
N ASP A 85 -1.11 -7.12 -14.72
CA ASP A 85 -1.81 -7.85 -15.78
C ASP A 85 -0.86 -8.60 -16.74
N LYS A 86 0.47 -8.42 -16.61
CA LYS A 86 1.47 -9.07 -17.44
C LYS A 86 2.25 -10.12 -16.65
N LEU A 87 2.33 -11.34 -17.18
CA LEU A 87 3.11 -12.45 -16.60
C LEU A 87 4.60 -12.10 -16.38
N LYS A 88 5.16 -11.23 -17.23
CA LYS A 88 6.57 -10.81 -17.18
C LYS A 88 6.83 -9.63 -16.24
N THR A 89 5.81 -9.12 -15.53
CA THR A 89 5.97 -7.94 -14.69
C THR A 89 6.98 -8.18 -13.57
N ASN A 90 7.69 -7.12 -13.17
CA ASN A 90 8.51 -7.10 -11.97
C ASN A 90 7.74 -6.65 -10.72
N GLN A 91 6.44 -6.38 -10.85
CA GLN A 91 5.60 -5.88 -9.77
C GLN A 91 4.95 -7.04 -9.02
N ILE A 92 4.87 -6.93 -7.69
CA ILE A 92 4.27 -7.95 -6.83
C ILE A 92 3.27 -7.27 -5.90
N LEU A 93 2.00 -7.66 -5.96
CA LEU A 93 1.02 -7.35 -4.93
C LEU A 93 0.94 -8.53 -3.95
N LYS A 94 1.12 -8.27 -2.66
CA LYS A 94 1.19 -9.29 -1.60
C LYS A 94 0.24 -8.94 -0.45
N ASP A 95 -0.49 -9.93 0.07
CA ASP A 95 -1.14 -9.85 1.39
C ASP A 95 -0.08 -10.16 2.45
N LEU A 96 0.18 -9.19 3.34
CA LEU A 96 1.24 -9.31 4.34
C LEU A 96 0.85 -10.22 5.51
N ARG A 97 -0.44 -10.52 5.69
CA ARG A 97 -0.93 -11.39 6.76
C ARG A 97 -0.82 -12.86 6.38
N SER A 98 -1.15 -13.20 5.13
CA SER A 98 -1.05 -14.58 4.62
C SER A 98 0.28 -14.87 3.92
N GLY A 99 0.99 -13.84 3.47
CA GLY A 99 2.15 -13.97 2.59
C GLY A 99 1.80 -14.27 1.13
N GLU A 100 0.51 -14.34 0.78
CA GLU A 100 0.04 -14.69 -0.55
C GLU A 100 0.38 -13.61 -1.58
N ILE A 101 0.90 -14.04 -2.74
CA ILE A 101 1.05 -13.18 -3.92
C ILE A 101 -0.29 -13.13 -4.66
N LEU A 102 -0.84 -11.92 -4.76
CA LEU A 102 -2.16 -11.64 -5.30
C LEU A 102 -2.15 -11.33 -6.81
N ASN A 103 -1.00 -11.37 -7.48
CA ASN A 103 -0.89 -11.05 -8.92
C ASN A 103 -1.85 -11.85 -9.80
N LYS A 104 -2.19 -13.09 -9.40
CA LYS A 104 -3.13 -13.96 -10.13
C LYS A 104 -4.49 -13.32 -10.38
N TYR A 105 -4.94 -12.39 -9.53
CA TYR A 105 -6.22 -11.70 -9.69
C TYR A 105 -6.22 -10.64 -10.81
N PHE A 106 -5.06 -10.35 -11.40
CA PHE A 106 -4.91 -9.37 -12.49
C PHE A 106 -4.71 -10.04 -13.85
N LEU A 107 -4.54 -11.35 -13.88
CA LEU A 107 -4.37 -12.11 -15.12
C LEU A 107 -5.75 -12.44 -15.68
N HIS A 108 -5.96 -12.12 -16.96
CA HIS A 108 -7.16 -12.44 -17.72
C HIS A 108 -6.92 -13.66 -18.62
#